data_AF-A0A1H8YF75-F1
#
_entry.id   AF-A0A1H8YF75-F1
#
_cell.length_a   1.000
_cell.length_b   1.000
_cell.length_c   1.000
_cell.angle_alpha   90.00
_cell.angle_beta   90.00
_cell.angle_gamma   90.00
#
_symmetry.space_group_name_H-M   'P 1'
#
loop_
_entity.id
_entity.type
_entity.pdbx_description
1 polymer ?
#
loop_
_entity_poly.entity_id
_entity_poly.type
_entity_poly.pdbx_seq_one_letter_code
_entity_poly.pdbx_strand_id
1 'polypeptide(L)'
;EPDDLVAHASHLDGLVDRLHTAVQAADSAMSTDAYGLLCAFLPLIVNPTGEKAKEAVSSAGEGVKTTADNVRTAAKTYREGDEAEAEPFKKQAGAEVDAKQLRVGTVERNGA
;
A
#
# COMPACT_ATOMS: atom_id res chain seq x y z
N GLU A 1 2.67 7.93 10.93
CA GLU A 1 3.04 8.96 9.94
C GLU A 1 2.71 8.46 8.53
N PRO A 2 2.69 9.31 7.47
CA PRO A 2 2.40 8.86 6.11
C PRO A 2 3.32 7.73 5.62
N ASP A 3 4.56 7.68 6.10
CA ASP A 3 5.50 6.62 5.75
C ASP A 3 5.15 5.28 6.40
N ASP A 4 4.60 5.27 7.61
CA ASP A 4 4.08 4.04 8.25
C ASP A 4 2.90 3.46 7.47
N LEU A 5 2.06 4.32 6.88
CA LEU A 5 0.94 3.89 6.04
C LEU A 5 1.46 3.25 4.74
N VAL A 6 2.50 3.82 4.12
CA VAL A 6 3.16 3.21 2.96
C VAL A 6 3.76 1.85 3.33
N ALA A 7 4.46 1.75 4.46
CA ALA A 7 5.01 0.49 4.95
C ALA A 7 3.91 -0.55 5.23
N HIS A 8 2.79 -0.14 5.82
CA HIS A 8 1.64 -1.02 6.02
C HIS A 8 1.05 -1.51 4.70
N ALA A 9 0.90 -0.64 3.69
CA ALA A 9 0.43 -1.04 2.37
C ALA A 9 1.37 -2.08 1.71
N SER A 10 2.69 -1.97 1.91
CA SER A 10 3.64 -2.99 1.45
C SER A 10 3.47 -4.34 2.16
N HIS A 11 3.10 -4.35 3.45
CA HIS A 11 2.74 -5.61 4.11
C HIS A 11 1.48 -6.25 3.54
N LEU A 12 0.51 -5.43 3.11
CA LEU A 12 -0.70 -5.91 2.43
C LEU A 12 -0.37 -6.52 1.07
N ASP A 13 0.58 -5.97 0.30
CA ASP A 13 1.06 -6.61 -0.94
C ASP A 13 1.59 -8.03 -0.66
N GLY A 14 2.37 -8.18 0.41
CA GLY A 14 2.86 -9.50 0.83
C GLY A 14 1.75 -10.49 1.22
N LEU A 15 0.57 -10.00 1.64
CA LEU A 15 -0.62 -10.85 1.82
C LEU A 15 -1.27 -11.21 0.50
N VAL A 16 -1.35 -10.27 -0.46
CA VAL A 16 -1.84 -10.54 -1.82
C VAL A 16 -1.03 -11.65 -2.47
N ASP A 17 0.30 -11.61 -2.36
CA ASP A 17 1.18 -12.64 -2.91
C ASP A 17 0.91 -14.03 -2.31
N ARG A 18 0.67 -14.10 -1.00
CA ARG A 18 0.33 -15.35 -0.32
C ARG A 18 -1.03 -15.90 -0.75
N LEU A 19 -2.02 -15.03 -0.91
CA LEU A 19 -3.35 -15.42 -1.40
C LEU A 19 -3.27 -15.94 -2.84
N HIS A 20 -2.51 -15.27 -3.70
CA HIS A 20 -2.26 -15.73 -5.06
C HIS A 20 -1.52 -17.08 -5.09
N THR A 21 -0.53 -17.26 -4.22
CA THR A 21 0.16 -18.55 -4.04
C THR A 21 -0.81 -19.65 -3.62
N ALA A 22 -1.76 -19.36 -2.71
CA ALA A 22 -2.77 -20.32 -2.28
C ALA A 22 -3.72 -20.72 -3.43
N VAL A 23 -4.12 -19.76 -4.28
CA VAL A 23 -4.93 -20.02 -5.48
C VAL A 23 -4.19 -20.94 -6.46
N GLN A 24 -2.90 -20.70 -6.71
CA GLN A 24 -2.08 -21.56 -7.55
C GLN A 24 -1.88 -22.95 -6.94
N ALA A 25 -1.67 -23.03 -5.63
CA ALA A 25 -1.53 -24.30 -4.94
C ALA A 25 -2.82 -25.13 -5.05
N ALA A 26 -3.99 -24.48 -4.98
CA ALA A 26 -5.29 -25.14 -5.14
C ALA A 26 -5.42 -25.84 -6.50
N ASP A 27 -4.89 -25.27 -7.59
CA ASP A 27 -4.91 -25.90 -8.91
C ASP A 27 -4.20 -27.26 -8.92
N SER A 28 -3.07 -27.36 -8.25
CA SER A 28 -2.34 -28.63 -8.13
C SER A 28 -2.98 -29.60 -7.14
N ALA A 29 -3.44 -29.09 -6.00
CA ALA A 29 -3.98 -29.90 -4.91
C ALA A 29 -5.36 -30.48 -5.23
N MET A 30 -6.15 -29.82 -6.08
CA MET A 30 -7.51 -30.21 -6.45
C MET A 30 -7.60 -30.84 -7.85
N SER A 31 -6.48 -31.05 -8.54
CA SER A 31 -6.44 -31.78 -9.80
C SER A 31 -7.04 -33.18 -9.64
N THR A 32 -7.76 -33.67 -10.65
CA THR A 32 -8.29 -35.04 -10.68
C THR A 32 -7.19 -36.09 -10.47
N ASP A 33 -5.96 -35.81 -10.93
CA ASP A 33 -4.81 -36.71 -10.78
C ASP A 33 -4.20 -36.70 -9.37
N ALA A 34 -4.61 -35.77 -8.50
CA ALA A 34 -4.20 -35.73 -7.10
C ALA A 34 -4.88 -36.83 -6.26
N TYR A 35 -5.93 -37.47 -6.80
CA TYR A 35 -6.70 -38.50 -6.11
C TYR A 35 -6.23 -39.88 -6.57
N GLY A 36 -5.75 -40.68 -5.62
CA GLY A 36 -5.38 -42.07 -5.89
C GLY A 36 -6.57 -42.93 -6.32
N LEU A 37 -6.30 -44.13 -6.83
CA LEU A 37 -7.32 -45.04 -7.39
C LEU A 37 -8.53 -45.27 -6.47
N LEU A 38 -8.30 -45.40 -5.16
CA LEU A 38 -9.36 -45.63 -4.17
C LEU A 38 -10.28 -44.41 -3.97
N CYS A 39 -9.79 -43.21 -4.29
CA CYS A 39 -10.44 -41.94 -4.05
C CYS A 39 -10.90 -41.25 -5.34
N ALA A 40 -10.85 -41.92 -6.49
CA ALA A 40 -11.13 -41.34 -7.81
C ALA A 40 -12.57 -40.78 -7.97
N PHE A 41 -13.49 -41.12 -7.07
CA PHE A 41 -14.85 -40.57 -7.05
C PHE A 41 -14.94 -39.19 -6.37
N LEU A 42 -13.98 -38.83 -5.51
CA LEU A 42 -14.02 -37.61 -4.72
C LEU A 42 -14.07 -36.31 -5.53
N PRO A 43 -13.33 -36.15 -6.66
CA PRO A 43 -13.36 -34.92 -7.46
C PRO A 43 -14.78 -34.43 -7.80
N LEU A 44 -15.69 -35.36 -8.13
CA LEU A 44 -17.10 -35.04 -8.45
C LEU A 44 -17.85 -34.40 -7.27
N ILE A 45 -17.44 -34.71 -6.04
CA ILE A 45 -18.06 -34.22 -4.80
C ILE A 45 -17.37 -32.94 -4.34
N VAL A 46 -16.03 -32.89 -4.38
CA VAL A 46 -15.24 -31.84 -3.72
C VAL A 46 -14.91 -30.67 -4.63
N ASN A 47 -14.67 -30.89 -5.93
CA ASN A 47 -14.26 -29.82 -6.85
C ASN A 47 -15.28 -28.68 -6.95
N PRO A 48 -16.61 -28.90 -6.95
CA PRO A 48 -17.56 -27.79 -6.98
C PRO A 48 -17.44 -26.83 -5.78
N THR A 49 -17.09 -27.37 -4.61
CA THR A 49 -16.82 -26.55 -3.41
C THR A 49 -15.41 -25.96 -3.46
N GLY A 50 -14.44 -26.71 -4.00
CA GLY A 50 -13.06 -26.26 -4.22
C GLY A 50 -12.97 -25.05 -5.15
N GLU A 51 -13.70 -25.04 -6.26
CA GLU A 51 -13.73 -23.89 -7.19
C GLU A 51 -14.31 -22.64 -6.52
N LYS A 52 -15.39 -22.78 -5.74
CA LYS A 52 -15.96 -21.66 -4.97
C LYS A 52 -14.98 -21.14 -3.92
N ALA A 53 -14.25 -22.04 -3.26
CA ALA A 53 -13.22 -21.66 -2.31
C ALA A 53 -12.07 -20.91 -3.01
N LYS A 54 -11.63 -21.37 -4.19
CA LYS A 54 -10.62 -20.71 -5.01
C LYS A 54 -11.07 -19.31 -5.43
N GLU A 55 -12.31 -19.16 -5.90
CA GLU A 55 -12.91 -17.87 -6.26
C GLU A 55 -12.98 -16.92 -5.05
N ALA A 56 -13.40 -17.42 -3.88
CA ALA A 56 -13.47 -16.63 -2.66
C ALA A 56 -12.08 -16.13 -2.21
N VAL A 57 -11.05 -16.98 -2.28
CA VAL A 57 -9.67 -16.60 -1.96
C VAL A 57 -9.12 -15.59 -2.97
N SER A 58 -9.43 -15.76 -4.26
CA SER A 58 -9.07 -14.79 -5.30
C SER A 58 -9.70 -13.43 -5.05
N SER A 59 -11.00 -13.40 -4.76
CA SER A 59 -11.76 -12.18 -4.43
C SER A 59 -11.21 -11.50 -3.17
N ALA A 60 -10.83 -12.28 -2.16
CA ALA A 60 -10.16 -11.76 -0.97
C ALA A 60 -8.82 -11.09 -1.33
N GLY A 61 -8.04 -11.68 -2.24
CA GLY A 61 -6.79 -11.08 -2.75
C GLY A 61 -7.02 -9.72 -3.42
N GLU A 62 -8.05 -9.61 -4.25
CA GLU A 62 -8.44 -8.33 -4.88
C GLU A 62 -8.88 -7.28 -3.86
N GLY A 63 -9.64 -7.69 -2.84
CA GLY A 63 -10.06 -6.81 -1.75
C GLY A 63 -8.88 -6.29 -0.92
N VAL A 64 -7.92 -7.16 -0.60
CA VAL A 64 -6.68 -6.76 0.11
C VAL A 64 -5.84 -5.82 -0.74
N LYS A 65 -5.70 -6.09 -2.05
CA LYS A 65 -5.01 -5.20 -2.99
C LYS A 65 -5.65 -3.81 -3.02
N THR A 66 -6.97 -3.76 -3.16
CA THR A 66 -7.73 -2.50 -3.14
C THR A 66 -7.51 -1.74 -1.83
N THR A 67 -7.47 -2.46 -0.71
CA THR A 67 -7.17 -1.87 0.60
C THR A 67 -5.77 -1.27 0.65
N ALA A 68 -4.75 -1.96 0.12
CA ALA A 68 -3.39 -1.44 0.04
C ALA A 68 -3.32 -0.13 -0.78
N ASP A 69 -4.00 -0.09 -1.92
CA ASP A 69 -4.07 1.10 -2.78
C ASP A 69 -4.77 2.27 -2.10
N ASN A 70 -5.85 2.00 -1.36
CA ASN A 70 -6.54 3.01 -0.56
C ASN A 70 -5.65 3.56 0.57
N VAL A 71 -4.87 2.71 1.24
CA VAL A 71 -3.92 3.15 2.27
C VAL A 71 -2.81 4.02 1.68
N ARG A 72 -2.27 3.67 0.50
CA ARG A 72 -1.31 4.54 -0.22
C ARG A 72 -1.92 5.89 -0.58
N THR A 73 -3.16 5.87 -1.03
CA THR A 73 -3.91 7.09 -1.36
C THR A 73 -4.06 7.98 -0.12
N ALA A 74 -4.46 7.41 1.02
CA ALA A 74 -4.54 8.14 2.28
C ALA A 74 -3.18 8.74 2.69
N ALA A 75 -2.10 7.97 2.61
CA ALA A 75 -0.74 8.45 2.89
C ALA A 75 -0.34 9.64 1.99
N LYS A 76 -0.68 9.56 0.70
CA LYS A 76 -0.46 10.65 -0.26
C LYS A 76 -1.26 11.89 0.14
N THR A 77 -2.55 11.75 0.45
CA THR A 77 -3.41 12.86 0.88
C THR A 77 -2.89 13.55 2.13
N TYR A 78 -2.36 12.79 3.12
CA TYR A 78 -1.74 13.40 4.30
C TYR A 78 -0.52 14.25 3.93
N ARG A 79 0.40 13.74 3.10
CA ARG A 79 1.57 14.51 2.65
C ARG A 79 1.18 15.77 1.88
N GLU A 80 0.25 15.65 0.95
CA GLU A 80 -0.24 16.79 0.16
C GLU A 80 -0.90 17.85 1.04
N GLY A 81 -1.68 17.42 2.05
CA GLY A 81 -2.27 18.32 3.04
C GLY A 81 -1.21 19.03 3.87
N ASP A 82 -0.26 18.29 4.45
CA ASP A 82 0.81 18.87 5.25
C ASP A 82 1.68 19.85 4.44
N GLU A 83 1.99 19.53 3.18
CA GLU A 83 2.73 20.42 2.29
C GLU A 83 1.94 21.69 1.95
N ALA A 84 0.66 21.55 1.60
CA ALA A 84 -0.20 22.68 1.26
C ALA A 84 -0.37 23.65 2.43
N GLU A 85 -0.52 23.14 3.65
CA GLU A 85 -0.63 23.96 4.86
C GLU A 85 0.72 24.55 5.29
N ALA A 86 1.84 23.86 5.05
CA ALA A 86 3.17 24.37 5.39
C ALA A 86 3.67 25.46 4.42
N GLU A 87 3.26 25.44 3.15
CA GLU A 87 3.71 26.36 2.10
C GLU A 87 3.58 27.87 2.47
N PRO A 88 2.43 28.36 2.97
CA PRO A 88 2.29 29.75 3.42
C PRO A 88 3.27 30.12 4.52
N PHE A 89 3.52 29.22 5.48
CA PHE A 89 4.43 29.47 6.59
C PHE A 89 5.90 29.43 6.14
N LYS A 90 6.27 28.53 5.23
CA LYS A 90 7.62 28.50 4.63
C LYS A 90 7.92 29.82 3.90
N LYS A 91 6.94 30.38 3.19
CA LYS A 91 7.07 31.68 2.51
C LYS A 91 7.25 32.82 3.50
N GLN A 92 6.47 32.84 4.59
CA GLN A 92 6.60 33.85 5.64
C GLN A 92 7.94 33.76 6.37
N ALA A 93 8.35 32.55 6.76
CA ALA A 93 9.63 32.31 7.40
C ALA A 93 10.80 32.71 6.49
N GLY A 94 10.76 32.34 5.20
CA GLY A 94 11.77 32.77 4.22
C GLY A 94 11.83 34.30 4.07
N ALA A 95 10.68 34.96 3.94
CA ALA A 95 10.62 36.42 3.84
C ALA A 95 11.16 37.13 5.09
N GLU A 96 10.92 36.57 6.29
CA GLU A 96 11.46 37.11 7.54
C GLU A 96 12.99 36.94 7.62
N VAL A 97 13.51 35.79 7.18
CA VAL A 97 14.96 35.52 7.13
C VAL A 97 15.65 36.48 6.15
N ASP A 98 15.10 36.66 4.95
CA ASP A 98 15.62 37.60 3.94
C ASP A 98 15.63 39.04 4.46
N ALA A 99 14.54 39.48 5.12
CA ALA A 99 14.46 40.81 5.72
C ALA A 99 15.51 41.02 6.82
N LYS A 100 15.78 40.00 7.64
CA LYS A 100 16.80 40.05 8.69
C LYS A 100 18.22 40.12 8.10
N GLN A 101 18.49 39.38 7.03
CA GLN A 101 19.78 39.37 6.34
C GLN A 101 20.08 40.71 5.65
N LEU A 102 19.06 41.34 5.05
CA LEU A 102 19.16 42.68 4.48
C LEU A 102 19.52 43.74 5.54
N ARG A 103 18.91 43.64 6.75
CA ARG A 103 19.20 44.55 7.87
C ARG A 103 20.64 44.38 8.37
N VAL A 104 21.11 43.15 8.54
CA VAL A 104 22.51 42.88 8.97
C VAL A 104 23.52 43.44 7.96
N GLY A 105 23.35 43.16 6.66
CA GLY A 105 24.25 43.69 5.62
C GLY A 105 24.20 45.22 5.47
N THR A 106 23.14 45.88 5.93
CA THR A 106 23.06 47.35 5.96
C THR A 106 23.79 47.93 7.17
N VAL A 107 23.77 47.24 8.33
CA VAL A 107 24.53 47.63 9.52
C VAL A 107 26.03 47.51 9.27
N GLU A 108 26.51 46.45 8.63
CA GLU A 108 27.94 46.26 8.34
C GLU A 108 28.50 47.30 7.34
N ARG A 109 27.67 47.83 6.43
CA ARG A 109 28.11 48.85 5.45
C ARG A 109 28.15 50.29 6.00
N ASN A 110 27.37 50.58 7.05
CA ASN A 110 27.34 51.90 7.69
C ASN A 110 28.28 52.01 8.91
N GLY A 111 28.93 50.92 9.30
CA GLY A 111 29.89 50.86 10.41
C GLY A 111 31.37 50.91 10.00
N ALA A 112 31.66 51.16 8.72
CA ALA A 112 33.02 51.29 8.16
C ALA A 112 33.30 52.74 7.74
#